data_AF-A0A2S3U100-F1
#
_entry.id   AF-A0A2S3U100-F1
#
_cell.length_a   1.000
_cell.length_b   1.000
_cell.length_c   1.000
_cell.angle_alpha   90.00
_cell.angle_beta   90.00
_cell.angle_gamma   90.00
#
_symmetry.space_group_name_H-M   'P 1'
#
loop_
_entity.id
_entity.type
_entity.pdbx_description
1 polymer ?
#
loop_
_entity_poly.entity_id
_entity_poly.type
_entity_poly.pdbx_seq_one_letter_code
_entity_poly.pdbx_strand_id
1 'polypeptide(L)'
;MHLDYVDIFYSHRPDPNIDLYETAAALDQLVRQGKALYVGISNYDRDQTATMVKYFNEMHTPFTVNQYSYNMLNQQAQTTGLIDYLGQHNAGLVAYGPLAEGLLTQRYLQGIPADFPIHRTNKYLFDQGTAAVVNQLNALNRIAEQRGQTLAQMALAWLLRSQVVTSVIIGTTNVDHLHANLEATHNLTFSDDEVKAITAILK
;
A
#
# COMPACT_ATOMS: atom_id res chain seq x y z
N MET A 1 -18.56 -3.10 15.98
CA MET A 1 -17.48 -4.03 16.38
C MET A 1 -17.82 -4.76 17.68
N HIS A 2 -18.53 -4.17 18.66
CA HIS A 2 -18.84 -4.84 19.95
C HIS A 2 -17.58 -5.38 20.64
N LEU A 3 -16.53 -4.56 20.67
CA LEU A 3 -15.23 -4.86 21.27
C LEU A 3 -14.89 -3.81 22.32
N ASP A 4 -14.16 -4.21 23.36
CA ASP A 4 -13.64 -3.30 24.39
C ASP A 4 -12.39 -2.55 23.91
N TYR A 5 -11.62 -3.14 23.00
CA TYR A 5 -10.43 -2.57 22.39
C TYR A 5 -10.24 -3.05 20.94
N VAL A 6 -9.29 -2.43 20.23
CA VAL A 6 -8.80 -2.89 18.92
C VAL A 6 -7.29 -3.14 18.97
N ASP A 7 -6.77 -4.03 18.11
CA ASP A 7 -5.33 -4.29 18.08
C ASP A 7 -4.53 -3.07 17.62
N ILE A 8 -4.99 -2.40 16.56
CA ILE A 8 -4.36 -1.19 16.01
C ILE A 8 -5.45 -0.13 15.77
N PHE A 9 -5.30 1.03 16.41
CA PHE A 9 -6.15 2.19 16.09
C PHE A 9 -5.39 3.15 15.17
N TYR A 10 -6.01 3.53 14.05
CA TYR A 10 -5.40 4.39 13.04
C TYR A 10 -5.89 5.83 13.11
N SER A 11 -4.97 6.79 13.01
CA SER A 11 -5.32 8.08 12.39
C SER A 11 -5.46 7.88 10.87
N HIS A 12 -6.66 8.09 10.32
CA HIS A 12 -6.97 7.72 8.92
C HIS A 12 -6.22 8.57 7.88
N ARG A 13 -6.00 9.84 8.18
CA ARG A 13 -5.27 10.82 7.35
C ARG A 13 -4.91 12.03 8.20
N PRO A 14 -3.82 12.75 7.87
CA PRO A 14 -3.53 14.02 8.52
C PRO A 14 -4.68 15.00 8.24
N ASP A 15 -5.15 15.68 9.29
CA ASP A 15 -6.02 16.84 9.14
C ASP A 15 -5.13 18.09 9.07
N PRO A 16 -5.16 18.86 7.96
CA PRO A 16 -4.31 20.03 7.82
C PRO A 16 -4.65 21.16 8.80
N ASN A 17 -5.78 21.08 9.52
CA ASN A 17 -6.20 22.10 10.48
C ASN A 17 -5.85 21.75 11.93
N ILE A 18 -5.33 20.55 12.19
CA ILE A 18 -5.03 20.06 13.53
C ILE A 18 -3.52 19.83 13.66
N ASP A 19 -2.96 20.26 14.79
CA ASP A 19 -1.56 20.00 15.08
C ASP A 19 -1.31 18.48 15.19
N LEU A 20 -0.22 18.00 14.59
CA LEU A 20 0.14 16.58 14.64
C LEU A 20 0.32 16.08 16.07
N TYR A 21 0.81 16.94 16.98
CA TYR A 21 0.94 16.63 18.39
C TYR A 21 -0.40 16.35 19.05
N GLU A 22 -1.44 17.14 18.75
CA GLU A 22 -2.78 16.92 19.30
C GLU A 22 -3.33 15.55 18.87
N THR A 23 -3.14 15.19 17.60
CA THR A 23 -3.51 13.86 17.09
C THR A 23 -2.71 12.75 17.77
N ALA A 24 -1.38 12.93 17.92
CA ALA A 24 -0.52 11.95 18.57
C ALA A 24 -0.89 11.74 20.04
N ALA A 25 -1.18 12.82 20.78
CA ALA A 25 -1.60 12.77 22.17
C ALA A 25 -2.96 12.07 22.34
N ALA A 26 -3.90 12.27 21.41
CA ALA A 26 -5.17 11.56 21.42
C ALA A 26 -4.98 10.04 21.21
N LEU A 27 -4.10 9.65 20.29
CA LEU A 27 -3.76 8.24 20.05
C LEU A 27 -3.07 7.60 21.26
N ASP A 28 -2.15 8.32 21.92
CA ASP A 28 -1.51 7.90 23.17
C ASP A 28 -2.54 7.66 24.28
N GLN A 29 -3.50 8.57 24.44
CA GLN A 29 -4.57 8.42 25.43
C GLN A 29 -5.43 7.18 25.19
N LEU A 30 -5.72 6.82 23.93
CA LEU A 30 -6.45 5.59 23.61
C LEU A 30 -5.71 4.34 24.06
N VAL A 31 -4.39 4.30 23.89
CA VAL A 31 -3.55 3.20 24.39
C VAL A 31 -3.55 3.16 25.91
N ARG A 32 -3.35 4.29 26.59
CA ARG A 32 -3.35 4.36 28.06
C ARG A 32 -4.68 3.96 28.67
N GLN A 33 -5.79 4.21 27.98
CA GLN A 33 -7.13 3.79 28.38
C GLN A 33 -7.41 2.30 28.09
N GLY A 34 -6.46 1.58 27.47
CA GLY A 34 -6.63 0.18 27.10
C GLY A 34 -7.59 -0.04 25.93
N LYS A 35 -7.89 1.00 25.14
CA LYS A 35 -8.82 0.93 23.98
C LYS A 35 -8.13 0.55 22.67
N ALA A 36 -6.79 0.61 22.64
CA ALA A 36 -5.96 0.15 21.54
C ALA A 36 -4.68 -0.49 22.08
N LEU A 37 -4.21 -1.59 21.48
CA LEU A 37 -2.91 -2.18 21.84
C LEU A 37 -1.74 -1.42 21.19
N TYR A 38 -1.90 -1.03 19.92
CA TYR A 38 -0.94 -0.27 19.13
C TYR A 38 -1.63 0.88 18.40
N VAL A 39 -0.82 1.83 17.93
CA VAL A 39 -1.28 2.93 17.07
C VAL A 39 -0.68 2.82 15.67
N GLY A 40 -1.50 3.17 14.69
CA GLY A 40 -1.10 3.33 13.30
C GLY A 40 -1.44 4.72 12.80
N ILE A 41 -0.82 5.09 11.70
CA ILE A 41 -1.21 6.27 10.91
C ILE A 41 -1.54 5.79 9.50
N SER A 42 -2.26 6.60 8.73
CA SER A 42 -2.62 6.24 7.36
C SER A 42 -2.55 7.47 6.48
N ASN A 43 -1.94 7.36 5.30
CA ASN A 43 -1.76 8.48 4.35
C ASN A 43 -0.96 9.67 4.91
N TYR A 44 -0.10 9.44 5.90
CA TYR A 44 0.89 10.42 6.34
C TYR A 44 2.10 10.30 5.42
N ASP A 45 2.57 11.42 4.87
CA ASP A 45 3.79 11.44 4.07
C ASP A 45 5.03 11.15 4.94
N ARG A 46 6.22 11.14 4.32
CA ARG A 46 7.48 10.84 5.02
C ARG A 46 7.75 11.81 6.18
N ASP A 47 7.54 13.11 6.00
CA ASP A 47 7.90 14.12 7.00
C ASP A 47 6.89 14.16 8.14
N GLN A 48 5.60 14.02 7.81
CA GLN A 48 4.53 13.86 8.79
C GLN A 48 4.70 12.57 9.59
N THR A 49 5.06 11.46 8.93
CA THR A 49 5.40 10.19 9.60
C THR A 49 6.55 10.38 10.57
N ALA A 50 7.62 11.07 10.15
CA ALA A 50 8.76 11.34 11.02
C ALA A 50 8.40 12.18 12.25
N THR A 51 7.52 13.16 12.06
CA THR A 51 6.99 13.99 13.16
C THR A 51 6.16 13.15 14.14
N MET A 52 5.26 12.30 13.63
CA MET A 52 4.45 11.41 14.47
C MET A 52 5.32 10.41 15.25
N VAL A 53 6.30 9.78 14.60
CA VAL A 53 7.24 8.83 15.23
C VAL A 53 8.00 9.51 16.38
N LYS A 54 8.45 10.76 16.18
CA LYS A 54 9.08 11.55 17.24
C LYS A 54 8.16 11.68 18.46
N TYR A 55 6.92 12.12 18.27
CA TYR A 55 5.97 12.28 19.38
C TYR A 55 5.64 10.97 20.08
N PHE A 56 5.41 9.90 19.33
CA PHE A 56 5.15 8.59 19.92
C PHE A 56 6.34 8.06 20.73
N ASN A 57 7.57 8.30 20.27
CA ASN A 57 8.77 7.93 21.02
C ASN A 57 8.88 8.73 22.34
N GLU A 58 8.60 10.03 22.30
CA GLU A 58 8.61 10.90 23.50
C GLU A 58 7.55 10.48 24.53
N MET A 59 6.38 10.02 24.09
CA MET A 59 5.27 9.57 24.95
C MET A 59 5.36 8.08 25.34
N HIS A 60 6.28 7.32 24.73
CA HIS A 60 6.33 5.86 24.78
C HIS A 60 5.06 5.18 24.26
N THR A 61 4.42 5.77 23.24
CA THR A 61 3.25 5.21 22.58
C THR A 61 3.67 4.11 21.59
N PRO A 62 3.05 2.92 21.60
CA PRO A 62 3.43 1.79 20.74
C PRO A 62 2.95 1.99 19.29
N PHE A 63 3.72 2.76 18.51
CA PHE A 63 3.52 2.93 17.07
C PHE A 63 4.07 1.74 16.28
N THR A 64 3.32 1.26 15.28
CA THR A 64 3.74 0.08 14.50
C THR A 64 3.67 0.22 12.99
N VAL A 65 2.87 1.12 12.43
CA VAL A 65 2.54 1.02 11.00
C VAL A 65 2.02 2.32 10.38
N ASN A 66 2.38 2.57 9.12
CA ASN A 66 1.71 3.52 8.25
C ASN A 66 0.94 2.75 7.14
N GLN A 67 -0.38 2.92 7.07
CA GLN A 67 -1.19 2.39 5.98
C GLN A 67 -1.20 3.37 4.81
N TYR A 68 -0.80 2.94 3.61
CA TYR A 68 -0.57 3.87 2.50
C TYR A 68 -1.04 3.32 1.15
N SER A 69 -1.47 4.20 0.24
CA SER A 69 -1.82 3.81 -1.13
C SER A 69 -0.54 3.44 -1.87
N TYR A 70 -0.33 2.15 -2.12
CA TYR A 70 0.90 1.66 -2.72
C TYR A 70 0.61 0.45 -3.59
N ASN A 71 1.02 0.54 -4.86
CA ASN A 71 0.89 -0.52 -5.85
C ASN A 71 1.94 -0.31 -6.96
N MET A 72 2.01 -1.22 -7.93
CA MET A 72 3.02 -1.11 -9.00
C MET A 72 2.92 0.20 -9.79
N LEU A 73 1.72 0.74 -9.99
CA LEU A 73 1.49 1.99 -10.72
C LEU A 73 1.59 3.24 -9.81
N ASN A 74 1.32 3.07 -8.51
CA ASN A 74 1.44 4.09 -7.49
C ASN A 74 2.63 3.88 -6.57
N GLN A 75 3.74 4.51 -6.97
CA GLN A 75 5.06 4.36 -6.35
C GLN A 75 5.40 5.44 -5.33
N GLN A 76 4.46 6.32 -4.95
CA GLN A 76 4.77 7.47 -4.08
C GLN A 76 5.42 7.07 -2.75
N ALA A 77 4.96 5.97 -2.13
CA ALA A 77 5.57 5.48 -0.88
C ALA A 77 7.06 5.11 -1.04
N GLN A 78 7.45 4.59 -2.21
CA GLN A 78 8.83 4.26 -2.52
C GLN A 78 9.65 5.50 -2.91
N THR A 79 9.13 6.32 -3.84
CA THR A 79 9.90 7.43 -4.44
C THR A 79 10.11 8.59 -3.48
N THR A 80 9.26 8.74 -2.47
CA THR A 80 9.42 9.76 -1.41
C THR A 80 10.34 9.31 -0.26
N GLY A 81 10.80 8.06 -0.27
CA GLY A 81 11.61 7.49 0.81
C GLY A 81 10.82 7.13 2.08
N LEU A 82 9.49 7.10 2.02
CA LEU A 82 8.64 6.69 3.16
C LEU A 82 8.92 5.25 3.58
N ILE A 83 9.05 4.32 2.62
CA ILE A 83 9.35 2.91 2.90
C ILE A 83 10.70 2.78 3.64
N ASP A 84 11.74 3.45 3.15
CA ASP A 84 13.06 3.39 3.78
C ASP A 84 13.04 3.99 5.20
N TYR A 85 12.31 5.09 5.38
CA TYR A 85 12.12 5.71 6.69
C TYR A 85 11.44 4.77 7.69
N LEU A 86 10.33 4.13 7.29
CA LEU A 86 9.62 3.16 8.14
C LEU A 86 10.53 2.01 8.55
N GLY A 87 11.30 1.45 7.61
CA GLY A 87 12.27 0.39 7.88
C GLY A 87 13.35 0.77 8.89
N GLN A 88 13.91 1.99 8.77
CA GLN A 88 14.91 2.51 9.73
C GLN A 88 14.36 2.71 11.14
N HIS A 89 13.04 2.90 11.27
CA HIS A 89 12.34 3.16 12.53
C HIS A 89 11.57 1.94 13.06
N ASN A 90 11.85 0.74 12.55
CA ASN A 90 11.18 -0.52 12.92
C ASN A 90 9.64 -0.44 12.82
N ALA A 91 9.13 0.33 11.86
CA ALA A 91 7.71 0.44 11.55
C ALA A 91 7.40 -0.22 10.21
N GLY A 92 6.19 -0.76 10.09
CA GLY A 92 5.70 -1.40 8.87
C GLY A 92 4.97 -0.44 7.95
N LEU A 93 4.78 -0.88 6.70
CA LEU A 93 3.81 -0.32 5.76
C LEU A 93 2.72 -1.36 5.48
N VAL A 94 1.46 -0.94 5.58
CA VAL A 94 0.31 -1.73 5.09
C VAL A 94 -0.18 -1.10 3.80
N ALA A 95 0.00 -1.80 2.68
CA ALA A 95 -0.39 -1.29 1.38
C ALA A 95 -1.90 -1.49 1.15
N TYR A 96 -2.60 -0.43 0.73
CA TYR A 96 -3.98 -0.54 0.24
C TYR A 96 -4.09 -0.12 -1.22
N GLY A 97 -5.19 -0.52 -1.87
CA GLY A 97 -5.38 -0.35 -3.31
C GLY A 97 -4.32 -1.09 -4.14
N PRO A 98 -3.94 -2.34 -3.78
CA PRO A 98 -2.77 -3.01 -4.36
C PRO A 98 -2.93 -3.37 -5.83
N LEU A 99 -4.18 -3.45 -6.32
CA LEU A 99 -4.49 -3.79 -7.70
C LEU A 99 -4.95 -2.58 -8.54
N ALA A 100 -4.83 -1.36 -8.00
CA ALA A 100 -5.22 -0.11 -8.67
C ALA A 100 -6.62 -0.19 -9.31
N GLU A 101 -7.66 -0.38 -8.48
CA GLU A 101 -9.06 -0.53 -8.93
C GLU A 101 -9.26 -1.67 -9.96
N GLY A 102 -8.39 -2.68 -9.94
CA GLY A 102 -8.42 -3.83 -10.85
C GLY A 102 -7.64 -3.63 -12.14
N LEU A 103 -6.96 -2.49 -12.34
CA LEU A 103 -6.07 -2.27 -13.49
C LEU A 103 -4.95 -3.31 -13.54
N LEU A 104 -4.36 -3.67 -12.39
CA LEU A 104 -3.33 -4.70 -12.28
C LEU A 104 -3.91 -6.12 -12.32
N THR A 105 -4.88 -6.34 -13.20
CA THR A 105 -5.48 -7.65 -13.50
C THR A 105 -5.58 -7.84 -15.02
N GLN A 106 -6.02 -9.01 -15.47
CA GLN A 106 -6.20 -9.26 -16.90
C GLN A 106 -7.40 -8.50 -17.51
N ARG A 107 -8.27 -7.91 -16.68
CA ARG A 107 -9.56 -7.31 -17.10
C ARG A 107 -9.40 -6.16 -18.10
N TYR A 108 -8.33 -5.40 -18.01
CA TYR A 108 -8.14 -4.16 -18.77
C TYR A 108 -6.98 -4.21 -19.77
N LEU A 109 -6.47 -5.41 -20.09
CA LEU A 109 -5.39 -5.58 -21.06
C LEU A 109 -5.79 -5.20 -22.49
N GLN A 110 -7.09 -5.21 -22.81
CA GLN A 110 -7.64 -4.85 -24.12
C GLN A 110 -8.19 -3.42 -24.19
N GLY A 111 -8.01 -2.63 -23.12
CA GLY A 111 -8.54 -1.28 -23.05
C GLY A 111 -9.15 -0.94 -21.69
N ILE A 112 -9.14 0.35 -21.37
CA ILE A 112 -9.80 0.92 -20.18
C ILE A 112 -10.97 1.77 -20.66
N PRO A 113 -12.21 1.52 -20.17
CA PRO A 113 -13.38 2.34 -20.49
C PRO A 113 -13.19 3.81 -20.13
N ALA A 114 -13.82 4.72 -20.87
CA ALA A 114 -13.72 6.16 -20.65
C ALA A 114 -14.31 6.60 -19.28
N ASP A 115 -15.27 5.85 -18.76
CA ASP A 115 -15.95 6.07 -17.48
C ASP A 115 -15.35 5.25 -16.33
N PHE A 116 -14.13 4.73 -16.49
CA PHE A 116 -13.47 3.93 -15.46
C PHE A 116 -13.37 4.68 -14.12
N PRO A 117 -13.92 4.14 -13.01
CA PRO A 117 -14.03 4.83 -11.73
C PRO A 117 -12.71 4.78 -10.95
N ILE A 118 -11.69 5.50 -11.42
CA ILE A 118 -10.37 5.53 -10.78
C ILE A 118 -10.40 6.25 -9.44
N HIS A 119 -9.74 5.68 -8.43
CA HIS A 119 -9.65 6.31 -7.13
C HIS A 119 -8.76 7.57 -7.20
N ARG A 120 -9.05 8.59 -6.37
CA ARG A 120 -8.35 9.87 -6.38
C ARG A 120 -6.83 9.76 -6.25
N THR A 121 -6.33 8.76 -5.51
CA THR A 121 -4.89 8.54 -5.30
C THR A 121 -4.18 8.00 -6.54
N ASN A 122 -4.92 7.48 -7.51
CA ASN A 122 -4.40 6.94 -8.77
C ASN A 122 -4.80 7.80 -9.99
N LYS A 123 -5.50 8.92 -9.78
CA LYS A 123 -6.06 9.73 -10.90
C LYS A 123 -5.00 10.18 -11.91
N TYR A 124 -3.79 10.48 -11.43
CA TYR A 124 -2.66 10.89 -12.26
C TYR A 124 -2.16 9.81 -13.25
N LEU A 125 -2.53 8.54 -13.04
CA LEU A 125 -2.14 7.44 -13.93
C LEU A 125 -2.62 7.65 -15.38
N PHE A 126 -3.72 8.40 -15.56
CA PHE A 126 -4.28 8.68 -16.87
C PHE A 126 -3.83 10.01 -17.48
N ASP A 127 -2.86 10.70 -16.88
CA ASP A 127 -2.35 11.98 -17.41
C ASP A 127 -1.73 11.84 -18.81
N GLN A 128 -1.17 10.66 -19.12
CA GLN A 128 -0.65 10.28 -20.45
C GLN A 128 -1.66 9.48 -21.29
N GLY A 129 -2.93 9.42 -20.84
CA GLY A 129 -4.01 8.67 -21.47
C GLY A 129 -4.05 7.18 -21.10
N THR A 130 -5.22 6.58 -21.27
CA THR A 130 -5.47 5.17 -20.91
C THR A 130 -4.66 4.18 -21.75
N ALA A 131 -4.34 4.51 -23.00
CA ALA A 131 -3.53 3.68 -23.88
C ALA A 131 -2.11 3.45 -23.32
N ALA A 132 -1.51 4.48 -22.71
CA ALA A 132 -0.20 4.36 -22.07
C ALA A 132 -0.25 3.37 -20.89
N VAL A 133 -1.30 3.45 -20.07
CA VAL A 133 -1.52 2.49 -18.97
C VAL A 133 -1.72 1.08 -19.50
N VAL A 134 -2.55 0.89 -20.52
CA VAL A 134 -2.77 -0.44 -21.14
C VAL A 134 -1.47 -1.05 -21.66
N ASN A 135 -0.59 -0.24 -22.26
CA ASN A 135 0.74 -0.71 -22.70
C ASN A 135 1.61 -1.15 -21.52
N GLN A 136 1.63 -0.39 -20.42
CA GLN A 136 2.33 -0.79 -19.19
C GLN A 136 1.76 -2.10 -18.62
N LEU A 137 0.43 -2.22 -18.53
CA LEU A 137 -0.24 -3.43 -18.04
C LEU A 137 0.11 -4.66 -18.87
N ASN A 138 0.12 -4.56 -20.20
CA ASN A 138 0.52 -5.64 -21.09
C ASN A 138 2.00 -5.99 -20.95
N ALA A 139 2.88 -5.01 -20.74
CA ALA A 139 4.30 -5.26 -20.48
C ALA A 139 4.50 -6.02 -19.15
N LEU A 140 3.81 -5.61 -18.09
CA LEU A 140 3.84 -6.31 -16.80
C LEU A 140 3.24 -7.71 -16.90
N ASN A 141 2.13 -7.88 -17.62
CA ASN A 141 1.46 -9.18 -17.77
C ASN A 141 2.37 -10.23 -18.44
N ARG A 142 3.20 -9.83 -19.42
CA ARG A 142 4.18 -10.74 -20.03
C ARG A 142 5.20 -11.28 -19.02
N ILE A 143 5.64 -10.44 -18.08
CA ILE A 143 6.54 -10.87 -16.99
C ILE A 143 5.80 -11.81 -16.03
N ALA A 144 4.54 -11.49 -15.70
CA ALA A 144 3.72 -12.35 -14.85
C ALA A 144 3.53 -13.75 -15.46
N GLU A 145 3.23 -13.83 -16.76
CA GLU A 145 3.10 -15.10 -17.49
C GLU A 145 4.39 -15.93 -17.47
N GLN A 146 5.55 -15.29 -17.65
CA GLN A 146 6.85 -15.96 -17.54
C GLN A 146 7.11 -16.50 -16.13
N ARG A 147 6.56 -15.86 -15.10
CA ARG A 147 6.62 -16.28 -13.69
C ARG A 147 5.60 -17.35 -13.33
N GLY A 148 4.71 -17.73 -14.26
CA GLY A 148 3.57 -18.61 -13.96
C GLY A 148 2.56 -17.97 -13.01
N GLN A 149 2.51 -16.64 -12.94
CA GLN A 149 1.56 -15.88 -12.12
C GLN A 149 0.60 -15.10 -13.03
N THR A 150 -0.62 -14.86 -12.57
CA THR A 150 -1.47 -13.81 -13.15
C THR A 150 -0.87 -12.43 -12.84
N LEU A 151 -1.22 -11.40 -13.62
CA LEU A 151 -0.80 -10.03 -13.32
C LEU A 151 -1.17 -9.60 -11.89
N ALA A 152 -2.35 -9.98 -11.41
CA ALA A 152 -2.80 -9.68 -10.06
C ALA A 152 -1.92 -10.33 -9.00
N GLN A 153 -1.62 -11.62 -9.17
CA GLN A 153 -0.73 -12.36 -8.26
C GLN A 153 0.68 -11.76 -8.24
N MET A 154 1.25 -11.46 -9.41
CA MET A 154 2.56 -10.82 -9.49
C MET A 154 2.55 -9.44 -8.81
N ALA A 155 1.49 -8.63 -8.98
CA ALA A 155 1.40 -7.32 -8.35
C ALA A 155 1.34 -7.40 -6.81
N LEU A 156 0.59 -8.37 -6.26
CA LEU A 156 0.55 -8.63 -4.83
C LEU A 156 1.90 -9.15 -4.30
N ALA A 157 2.51 -10.11 -5.01
CA ALA A 157 3.82 -10.64 -4.67
C ALA A 157 4.90 -9.57 -4.72
N TRP A 158 4.83 -8.67 -5.70
CA TRP A 158 5.75 -7.56 -5.87
C TRP A 158 5.71 -6.63 -4.65
N LEU A 159 4.52 -6.31 -4.11
CA LEU A 159 4.40 -5.51 -2.88
C LEU A 159 5.06 -6.22 -1.68
N LEU A 160 4.75 -7.50 -1.50
CA LEU A 160 5.24 -8.33 -0.39
C LEU A 160 6.73 -8.70 -0.47
N ARG A 161 7.43 -8.36 -1.56
CA ARG A 161 8.87 -8.59 -1.69
C ARG A 161 9.69 -7.75 -0.70
N SER A 162 9.19 -6.57 -0.32
CA SER A 162 9.84 -5.70 0.65
C SER A 162 9.44 -6.11 2.07
N GLN A 163 10.43 -6.36 2.94
CA GLN A 163 10.18 -6.70 4.34
C GLN A 163 9.49 -5.58 5.14
N VAL A 164 9.60 -4.33 4.67
CA VAL A 164 8.90 -3.19 5.28
C VAL A 164 7.41 -3.23 4.96
N VAL A 165 7.00 -3.77 3.81
CA VAL A 165 5.59 -3.96 3.47
C VAL A 165 5.08 -5.19 4.22
N THR A 166 4.66 -4.97 5.46
CA THR A 166 4.28 -6.03 6.39
C THR A 166 2.97 -6.73 5.99
N SER A 167 2.09 -6.03 5.28
CA SER A 167 0.83 -6.61 4.77
C SER A 167 0.28 -5.82 3.59
N VAL A 168 -0.60 -6.49 2.84
CA VAL A 168 -1.32 -5.93 1.69
C VAL A 168 -2.81 -6.16 1.91
N ILE A 169 -3.59 -5.07 1.93
CA ILE A 169 -5.06 -5.12 2.05
C ILE A 169 -5.65 -5.43 0.67
N ILE A 170 -6.09 -6.68 0.51
CA ILE A 170 -6.87 -7.09 -0.66
C ILE A 170 -8.37 -6.88 -0.40
N GLY A 171 -9.10 -6.48 -1.43
CA GLY A 171 -10.55 -6.31 -1.39
C GLY A 171 -11.20 -7.18 -2.47
N THR A 172 -12.16 -8.00 -2.09
CA THR A 172 -12.98 -8.78 -3.01
C THR A 172 -14.32 -9.14 -2.37
N THR A 173 -15.37 -9.20 -3.19
CA THR A 173 -16.70 -9.70 -2.81
C THR A 173 -16.94 -11.14 -3.27
N ASN A 174 -15.97 -11.74 -3.96
CA ASN A 174 -16.02 -13.09 -4.50
C ASN A 174 -14.91 -13.95 -3.85
N VAL A 175 -15.27 -15.16 -3.42
CA VAL A 175 -14.39 -16.10 -2.71
C VAL A 175 -13.33 -16.71 -3.64
N ASP A 176 -13.64 -16.97 -4.91
CA ASP A 176 -12.67 -17.47 -5.87
C ASP A 176 -11.58 -16.43 -6.15
N HIS A 177 -11.96 -15.14 -6.25
CA HIS A 177 -10.98 -14.05 -6.33
C HIS A 177 -10.13 -13.93 -5.05
N LEU A 178 -10.68 -14.23 -3.88
CA LEU A 178 -9.90 -14.28 -2.64
C LEU A 178 -8.85 -15.38 -2.74
N HIS A 179 -9.24 -16.60 -3.10
CA HIS A 179 -8.30 -17.71 -3.29
C HIS A 179 -7.25 -17.39 -4.34
N ALA A 180 -7.64 -16.86 -5.50
CA ALA A 180 -6.71 -16.47 -6.56
C ALA A 180 -5.69 -15.41 -6.12
N ASN A 181 -6.09 -14.47 -5.26
CA ASN A 181 -5.17 -13.49 -4.67
C ASN A 181 -4.20 -14.13 -3.67
N LEU A 182 -4.65 -15.10 -2.87
CA LEU A 182 -3.81 -15.81 -1.89
C LEU A 182 -2.70 -16.63 -2.56
N GLU A 183 -2.95 -17.17 -3.76
CA GLU A 183 -1.94 -17.85 -4.58
C GLU A 183 -0.70 -16.98 -4.89
N ALA A 184 -0.79 -15.65 -4.78
CA ALA A 184 0.36 -14.77 -4.89
C ALA A 184 1.50 -15.16 -3.93
N THR A 185 1.15 -15.68 -2.75
CA THR A 185 2.11 -16.06 -1.70
C THR A 185 2.97 -17.27 -2.05
N HIS A 186 2.60 -18.05 -3.07
CA HIS A 186 3.40 -19.19 -3.53
C HIS A 186 4.68 -18.78 -4.26
N ASN A 187 4.79 -17.53 -4.73
CA ASN A 187 6.02 -17.03 -5.34
C ASN A 187 6.20 -15.52 -5.07
N LEU A 188 6.89 -15.21 -3.97
CA LEU A 188 7.23 -13.84 -3.55
C LEU A 188 8.64 -13.40 -3.99
N THR A 189 9.45 -14.32 -4.51
CA THR A 189 10.84 -14.04 -4.88
C THR A 189 10.90 -13.48 -6.29
N PHE A 190 11.68 -12.42 -6.47
CA PHE A 190 11.99 -11.84 -7.77
C PHE A 190 13.50 -11.88 -7.95
N SER A 191 13.95 -12.34 -9.11
CA SER A 191 15.33 -12.21 -9.55
C SER A 191 15.66 -10.74 -9.85
N ASP A 192 16.95 -10.40 -9.81
CA ASP A 192 17.42 -9.05 -10.13
C ASP A 192 16.98 -8.59 -11.53
N ASP A 193 16.93 -9.51 -12.49
CA ASP A 193 16.53 -9.21 -13.87
C ASP A 193 15.03 -8.90 -13.95
N GLU A 194 14.18 -9.62 -13.23
CA GLU A 194 12.75 -9.31 -13.13
C GLU A 194 12.53 -7.97 -12.44
N VAL A 195 13.24 -7.69 -11.35
CA VAL A 195 13.15 -6.41 -10.65
C VAL A 195 13.57 -5.26 -11.58
N LYS A 196 14.66 -5.41 -12.33
CA LYS A 196 15.11 -4.41 -13.31
C LYS A 196 14.10 -4.22 -14.43
N ALA A 197 13.57 -5.30 -15.00
CA ALA A 197 12.58 -5.25 -16.09
C ALA A 197 11.28 -4.58 -15.63
N ILE A 198 10.76 -4.96 -14.47
CA ILE A 198 9.59 -4.31 -13.86
C ILE A 198 9.88 -2.83 -13.61
N THR A 199 11.01 -2.49 -12.98
CA THR A 199 11.38 -1.10 -12.69
C THR A 199 11.48 -0.26 -13.96
N ALA A 200 11.94 -0.82 -15.07
CA ALA A 200 12.00 -0.12 -16.35
C ALA A 200 10.60 0.18 -16.93
N ILE A 201 9.60 -0.68 -16.69
CA ILE A 201 8.21 -0.48 -17.13
C ILE A 201 7.49 0.56 -16.27
N LEU A 202 7.82 0.64 -14.97
CA LEU A 202 7.14 1.49 -14.00
C LEU A 202 7.67 2.94 -13.96
N LYS A 203 8.71 3.25 -14.73
CA LYS A 203 9.23 4.62 -14.94
C LYS A 203 8.43 5.33 -16.04
#